data_AF-V4A2A8-F1
#
_entry.id   AF-V4A2A8-F1
#
_cell.length_a   1.000
_cell.length_b   1.000
_cell.length_c   1.000
_cell.angle_alpha   90.00
_cell.angle_beta   90.00
_cell.angle_gamma   90.00
#
_symmetry.space_group_name_H-M   'P 1'
#
loop_
_entity.id
_entity.type
_entity.pdbx_description
1 polymer ?
#
loop_
_entity_poly.entity_id
_entity_poly.type
_entity_poly.pdbx_seq_one_letter_code
_entity_poly.pdbx_strand_id
1 'polypeptide(L)'
;MMANSIFYRNYIILFLIMLNLTEDSATRSTTTPEIIMTTDLGDISFDLLNHNSTAPILQPCQAYLQMFAESASNFTECLILNARPFRFCESCVVHYTKARGVYRDLFERKDKECHDALLKADRIQVLTLVYNNMLNVWSNADCENCFETIVEGEDGDVNFTLTNDTILFHNYFKNVSVCLNVTPGSIIDTEHQWNSSDCIKCKKSYSALNSHYEKIVKETSYHVCMDIIDMMNYTRLMWGKMLNCSHRQGDEAPVLGIAFVMGMVPVIFYTANRIFGAKHEKSIVVQKRLKKPSSVPDYGSNYSRNSTQHVTFSTSTSSN
;
A
#
# COMPACT_ATOMS: atom_id res chain seq x y z
N MET A 1 0.01 -8.70 2.11
CA MET A 1 1.26 -8.94 2.87
C MET A 1 1.85 -7.69 3.55
N MET A 2 1.11 -6.58 3.75
CA MET A 2 1.67 -5.34 4.35
C MET A 2 1.15 -4.99 5.77
N ALA A 3 0.33 -5.83 6.41
CA ALA A 3 -0.22 -5.52 7.75
C ALA A 3 0.66 -6.01 8.92
N ASN A 4 1.66 -6.86 8.67
CA ASN A 4 2.52 -7.40 9.74
C ASN A 4 3.53 -6.38 10.28
N SER A 5 3.82 -5.27 9.57
CA SER A 5 4.73 -4.23 10.07
C SER A 5 4.05 -3.24 11.02
N ILE A 6 2.73 -3.04 10.91
CA ILE A 6 1.97 -2.08 11.73
C ILE A 6 1.77 -2.62 13.15
N PHE A 7 1.50 -3.93 13.29
CA PHE A 7 1.37 -4.56 14.61
C PHE A 7 2.69 -4.61 15.38
N TYR A 8 3.82 -4.85 14.71
CA TYR A 8 5.14 -4.78 15.32
C TYR A 8 5.52 -3.36 15.75
N ARG A 9 5.18 -2.36 14.92
CA ARG A 9 5.35 -0.94 15.28
C ARG A 9 4.54 -0.56 16.52
N ASN A 10 3.29 -1.00 16.61
CA ASN A 10 2.42 -0.66 17.74
C ASN A 10 2.88 -1.32 19.06
N TYR A 11 3.47 -2.52 19.01
CA TYR A 11 4.05 -3.17 20.19
C TYR A 11 5.34 -2.49 20.69
N ILE A 12 6.22 -2.06 19.77
CA ILE A 12 7.42 -1.28 20.12
C ILE A 12 7.02 0.09 20.68
N ILE A 13 5.99 0.72 20.10
CA ILE A 13 5.46 2.00 20.59
C ILE A 13 4.86 1.85 21.99
N LEU A 14 4.09 0.79 22.28
CA LEU A 14 3.56 0.51 23.63
C LEU A 14 4.69 0.26 24.65
N PHE A 15 5.77 -0.41 24.25
CA PHE A 15 6.94 -0.63 25.10
C PHE A 15 7.75 0.67 25.34
N LEU A 16 7.80 1.57 24.36
CA LEU A 16 8.44 2.89 24.48
C LEU A 16 7.58 3.91 25.24
N ILE A 17 6.25 3.79 25.21
CA ILE A 17 5.32 4.62 25.98
C ILE A 17 5.43 4.33 27.48
N MET A 18 5.66 3.07 27.86
CA MET A 18 5.88 2.70 29.28
C MET A 18 7.23 3.20 29.84
N LEU A 19 8.14 3.68 28.99
CA LEU A 19 9.46 4.21 29.38
C LEU A 19 9.56 5.74 29.36
N ASN A 20 8.56 6.49 28.87
CA ASN A 20 8.65 7.94 28.65
C ASN A 20 7.59 8.79 29.38
N LEU A 21 7.03 8.30 30.49
CA LEU A 21 6.16 9.13 31.34
C LEU A 21 6.96 10.00 32.31
N THR A 22 7.70 10.99 31.77
CA THR A 22 8.07 12.23 32.49
C THR A 22 8.28 13.37 31.50
N GLU A 23 7.64 14.50 31.81
CA GLU A 23 7.76 15.86 31.22
C GLU A 23 6.83 16.29 30.07
N ASP A 24 5.77 16.96 30.51
CA ASP A 24 5.26 18.28 30.13
C ASP A 24 4.85 18.67 28.70
N SER A 25 3.59 19.08 28.67
CA SER A 25 2.82 19.77 27.66
C SER A 25 3.33 21.17 27.32
N ALA A 26 3.35 21.49 26.03
CA ALA A 26 3.16 22.85 25.54
C ALA A 26 2.38 22.86 24.23
N THR A 27 1.19 23.45 24.30
CA THR A 27 0.30 23.81 23.20
C THR A 27 0.89 24.97 22.39
N ARG A 28 0.79 24.94 21.05
CA ARG A 28 0.79 26.18 20.26
C ARG A 28 -0.01 26.09 18.95
N SER A 29 -0.82 27.13 18.80
CA SER A 29 -1.77 27.51 17.76
C SER A 29 -1.24 27.57 16.32
N THR A 30 -2.06 27.03 15.42
CA THR A 30 -2.62 27.63 14.19
C THR A 30 -1.93 28.86 13.58
N THR A 31 -1.55 28.76 12.29
CA THR A 31 -1.89 29.73 11.21
C THR A 31 -1.60 29.13 9.83
N THR A 32 -2.62 29.06 8.98
CA THR A 32 -2.57 28.78 7.53
C THR A 32 -2.31 30.07 6.75
N PRO A 33 -1.53 30.06 5.66
CA PRO A 33 -1.51 31.16 4.71
C PRO A 33 -2.53 30.94 3.58
N GLU A 34 -3.36 31.94 3.33
CA GLU A 34 -4.17 32.09 2.11
C GLU A 34 -3.27 32.18 0.87
N ILE A 35 -3.62 31.45 -0.18
CA ILE A 35 -3.08 31.64 -1.53
C ILE A 35 -4.12 32.45 -2.30
N ILE A 36 -3.78 33.71 -2.58
CA ILE A 36 -4.55 34.60 -3.47
C ILE A 36 -4.18 34.24 -4.91
N MET A 37 -5.15 33.74 -5.68
CA MET A 37 -5.02 33.48 -7.10
C MET A 37 -5.37 34.76 -7.86
N THR A 38 -4.36 35.47 -8.36
CA THR A 38 -4.58 36.59 -9.29
C THR A 38 -4.68 36.04 -10.71
N THR A 39 -5.89 36.04 -11.25
CA THR A 39 -6.17 35.91 -12.68
C THR A 39 -5.88 37.23 -13.36
N ASP A 40 -4.90 37.29 -14.24
CA ASP A 40 -4.98 38.17 -15.41
C ASP A 40 -3.91 37.90 -16.48
N LEU A 41 -4.32 38.20 -17.72
CA LEU A 41 -3.57 38.19 -18.99
C LEU A 41 -3.40 36.80 -19.61
N GLY A 42 -3.95 36.49 -20.77
CA GLY A 42 -4.64 37.30 -21.78
C GLY A 42 -4.70 36.43 -23.04
N ASP A 43 -5.80 36.52 -23.79
CA ASP A 43 -5.98 35.81 -25.06
C ASP A 43 -4.84 36.15 -26.03
N ILE A 44 -3.90 35.22 -26.21
CA ILE A 44 -3.01 35.23 -27.35
C ILE A 44 -3.72 34.45 -28.45
N SER A 45 -4.41 35.19 -29.32
CA SER A 45 -4.88 34.71 -30.62
C SER A 45 -3.70 34.05 -31.37
N PHE A 46 -3.86 32.76 -31.65
CA PHE A 46 -2.87 31.88 -32.27
C PHE A 46 -2.88 31.99 -33.82
N ASP A 47 -3.19 33.17 -34.37
CA ASP A 47 -3.35 33.34 -35.83
C ASP A 47 -2.18 34.04 -36.52
N LEU A 48 -1.03 34.23 -35.84
CA LEU A 48 0.11 34.98 -36.39
C LEU A 48 1.46 34.27 -36.30
N LEU A 49 1.49 32.96 -36.54
CA LEU A 49 2.73 32.28 -36.99
C LEU A 49 2.49 31.56 -38.31
N ASN A 50 2.20 32.35 -39.35
CA ASN A 50 2.46 31.94 -40.73
C ASN A 50 3.99 31.85 -40.92
N HIS A 51 4.57 30.74 -40.47
CA HIS A 51 5.98 30.44 -40.64
C HIS A 51 6.21 30.03 -42.10
N ASN A 52 6.59 31.00 -42.90
CA ASN A 52 6.94 30.86 -44.31
C ASN A 52 8.31 30.19 -44.51
N SER A 53 8.61 29.15 -43.74
CA SER A 53 9.81 28.33 -43.90
C SER A 53 9.53 26.91 -43.44
N THR A 54 8.99 26.11 -44.34
CA THR A 54 9.08 24.65 -44.32
C THR A 54 8.86 24.22 -45.75
N ALA A 55 9.67 23.29 -46.26
CA ALA A 55 9.32 22.56 -47.48
C ALA A 55 7.84 22.15 -47.36
N PRO A 56 7.00 22.38 -48.39
CA PRO A 56 5.58 22.08 -48.29
C PRO A 56 5.45 20.62 -47.90
N ILE A 57 4.94 20.36 -46.69
CA ILE A 57 4.56 19.01 -46.28
C ILE A 57 3.60 18.53 -47.38
N LEU A 58 3.98 17.47 -48.09
CA LEU A 58 3.18 16.92 -49.17
C LEU A 58 1.77 16.70 -48.62
N GLN A 59 0.72 17.24 -49.27
CA GLN A 59 -0.67 17.18 -48.80
C GLN A 59 -1.10 15.83 -48.15
N PRO A 60 -0.75 14.65 -48.71
CA PRO A 60 -0.97 13.35 -48.06
C PRO A 60 -0.33 13.20 -46.67
N CYS A 61 0.91 13.68 -46.46
CA CYS A 61 1.57 13.62 -45.16
C CYS A 61 0.85 14.51 -44.13
N GLN A 62 0.31 15.65 -44.56
CA GLN A 62 -0.48 16.53 -43.70
C GLN A 62 -1.80 15.87 -43.27
N ALA A 63 -2.44 15.09 -44.14
CA ALA A 63 -3.63 14.33 -43.80
C ALA A 63 -3.35 13.27 -42.72
N TYR A 64 -2.28 12.49 -42.85
CA TYR A 64 -1.89 11.51 -41.82
C TYR A 64 -1.56 12.18 -40.48
N LEU A 65 -0.86 13.32 -40.52
CA LEU A 65 -0.56 14.10 -39.32
C LEU A 65 -1.85 14.53 -38.60
N GLN A 66 -2.84 15.03 -39.35
CA GLN A 66 -4.12 15.47 -38.81
C GLN A 66 -4.93 14.30 -38.22
N MET A 67 -5.00 13.17 -38.93
CA MET A 67 -5.69 11.97 -38.43
C MET A 67 -5.07 11.41 -37.16
N PHE A 68 -3.73 11.42 -37.06
CA PHE A 68 -3.04 11.00 -35.85
C PHE A 68 -3.29 11.98 -34.71
N ALA A 69 -3.19 13.29 -34.97
CA ALA A 69 -3.46 14.33 -33.97
C ALA A 69 -4.87 14.20 -33.39
N GLU A 70 -5.89 14.04 -34.23
CA GLU A 70 -7.29 13.86 -33.82
C GLU A 70 -7.49 12.56 -33.01
N SER A 71 -6.95 11.44 -33.48
CA SER A 71 -7.12 10.16 -32.78
C SER A 71 -6.39 10.14 -31.43
N ALA A 72 -5.19 10.73 -31.37
CA ALA A 72 -4.40 10.84 -30.15
C ALA A 72 -5.01 11.83 -29.13
N SER A 73 -5.58 12.95 -29.59
CA SER A 73 -6.30 13.89 -28.71
C SER A 73 -7.54 13.24 -28.13
N ASN A 74 -8.33 12.54 -28.95
CA ASN A 74 -9.54 11.84 -28.48
C ASN A 74 -9.20 10.73 -27.48
N PHE A 75 -8.11 9.99 -27.70
CA PHE A 75 -7.64 9.01 -26.72
C PHE A 75 -7.25 9.68 -25.40
N THR A 76 -6.48 10.77 -25.46
CA THR A 76 -6.03 11.50 -24.27
C THR A 76 -7.20 12.09 -23.49
N GLU A 77 -8.17 12.69 -24.20
CA GLU A 77 -9.41 13.18 -23.59
C GLU A 77 -10.17 12.05 -22.90
N CYS A 78 -10.37 10.93 -23.60
CA CYS A 78 -11.05 9.77 -23.03
C CYS A 78 -10.34 9.24 -21.77
N LEU A 79 -9.00 9.17 -21.78
CA LEU A 79 -8.21 8.76 -20.61
C LEU A 79 -8.50 9.65 -19.39
N ILE A 80 -8.50 10.97 -19.59
CA ILE A 80 -8.69 11.95 -18.51
C ILE A 80 -10.11 11.85 -17.96
N LEU A 81 -11.12 11.79 -18.84
CA LEU A 81 -12.53 11.70 -18.45
C LEU A 81 -12.84 10.39 -17.72
N ASN A 82 -12.14 9.30 -18.03
CA ASN A 82 -12.31 7.98 -17.41
C ASN A 82 -11.23 7.65 -16.38
N ALA A 83 -10.51 8.65 -15.87
CA ALA A 83 -9.54 8.46 -14.80
C ALA A 83 -10.21 8.20 -13.43
N ARG A 84 -11.46 8.67 -13.24
CA ARG A 84 -12.25 8.51 -12.02
C ARG A 84 -13.77 8.44 -12.33
N PRO A 85 -14.45 7.32 -12.10
CA PRO A 85 -13.89 6.00 -11.74
C PRO A 85 -13.00 5.47 -12.86
N PHE A 86 -11.91 4.75 -12.50
CA PHE A 86 -10.94 4.27 -13.48
C PHE A 86 -11.57 3.17 -14.35
N ARG A 87 -11.86 3.48 -15.62
CA ARG A 87 -12.47 2.56 -16.61
C ARG A 87 -12.01 2.82 -18.04
N PHE A 88 -10.78 3.27 -18.20
CA PHE A 88 -10.34 3.78 -19.49
C PHE A 88 -9.98 2.65 -20.46
N CYS A 89 -9.58 1.45 -20.01
CA CYS A 89 -9.23 0.38 -20.94
C CYS A 89 -10.44 0.07 -21.82
N GLU A 90 -11.60 -0.18 -21.19
CA GLU A 90 -12.85 -0.46 -21.89
C GLU A 90 -13.43 0.76 -22.62
N SER A 91 -13.38 1.94 -22.01
CA SER A 91 -14.01 3.13 -22.57
C SER A 91 -13.21 3.73 -23.73
N CYS A 92 -11.89 3.58 -23.74
CA CYS A 92 -10.99 4.28 -24.67
C CYS A 92 -10.34 3.36 -25.72
N VAL A 93 -10.67 2.06 -25.73
CA VAL A 93 -10.13 1.08 -26.68
C VAL A 93 -10.31 1.48 -28.14
N VAL A 94 -11.42 2.13 -28.48
CA VAL A 94 -11.71 2.59 -29.85
C VAL A 94 -10.70 3.67 -30.26
N HIS A 95 -10.52 4.69 -29.42
CA HIS A 95 -9.58 5.79 -29.70
C HIS A 95 -8.13 5.32 -29.72
N TYR A 96 -7.76 4.44 -28.78
CA TYR A 96 -6.44 3.82 -28.75
C TYR A 96 -6.14 3.06 -30.04
N THR A 97 -7.06 2.17 -30.45
CA THR A 97 -6.90 1.34 -31.65
C THR A 97 -6.79 2.19 -32.91
N LYS A 98 -7.64 3.23 -33.06
CA LYS A 98 -7.58 4.16 -34.20
C LYS A 98 -6.24 4.89 -34.26
N ALA A 99 -5.79 5.48 -33.15
CA ALA A 99 -4.53 6.21 -33.11
C ALA A 99 -3.33 5.29 -33.40
N ARG A 100 -3.36 4.06 -32.87
CA ARG A 100 -2.35 3.03 -33.17
C ARG A 100 -2.40 2.60 -34.64
N GLY A 101 -3.57 2.45 -35.23
CA GLY A 101 -3.78 2.11 -36.64
C GLY A 101 -3.20 3.18 -37.57
N VAL A 102 -3.54 4.46 -37.34
CA VAL A 102 -3.03 5.60 -38.13
C VAL A 102 -1.52 5.73 -38.01
N TYR A 103 -0.98 5.60 -36.79
CA TYR A 103 0.48 5.57 -36.60
C TYR A 103 1.09 4.35 -37.30
N ARG A 104 0.48 3.17 -37.24
CA ARG A 104 1.02 2.01 -37.97
C ARG A 104 1.03 2.24 -39.49
N ASP A 105 0.00 2.86 -40.04
CA ASP A 105 -0.12 3.09 -41.48
C ASP A 105 0.85 4.15 -42.01
N LEU A 106 1.07 5.23 -41.25
CA LEU A 106 2.06 6.25 -41.57
C LEU A 106 3.52 5.71 -41.49
N PHE A 107 3.77 4.67 -40.69
CA PHE A 107 5.13 4.26 -40.33
C PHE A 107 5.55 2.89 -40.88
N GLU A 108 4.65 1.91 -40.95
CA GLU A 108 5.00 0.51 -41.27
C GLU A 108 4.66 0.09 -42.70
N ARG A 109 3.71 0.75 -43.38
CA ARG A 109 3.09 0.14 -44.57
C ARG A 109 3.18 0.90 -45.90
N LYS A 110 3.33 2.23 -45.96
CA LYS A 110 3.03 2.91 -47.25
C LYS A 110 3.91 4.07 -47.73
N ASP A 111 4.58 4.88 -46.90
CA ASP A 111 5.26 6.07 -47.45
C ASP A 111 6.55 6.48 -46.71
N LYS A 112 7.71 6.08 -47.26
CA LYS A 112 9.02 6.43 -46.71
C LYS A 112 9.30 7.93 -46.75
N GLU A 113 8.67 8.65 -47.67
CA GLU A 113 8.89 10.09 -47.86
C GLU A 113 8.22 10.88 -46.71
N CYS A 114 6.97 10.55 -46.38
CA CYS A 114 6.29 11.14 -45.21
C CYS A 114 6.98 10.75 -43.89
N HIS A 115 7.43 9.50 -43.77
CA HIS A 115 8.14 9.03 -42.57
C HIS A 115 9.39 9.87 -42.30
N ASP A 116 10.27 10.04 -43.28
CA ASP A 116 11.51 10.78 -43.09
C ASP A 116 11.25 12.28 -42.89
N ALA A 117 10.26 12.84 -43.59
CA ALA A 117 9.86 14.24 -43.45
C ALA A 117 9.23 14.59 -42.09
N LEU A 118 8.44 13.69 -41.48
CA LEU A 118 7.72 13.97 -40.23
C LEU A 118 8.45 13.52 -38.96
N LEU A 119 9.38 12.56 -39.06
CA LEU A 119 9.96 11.89 -37.89
C LEU A 119 11.46 12.04 -37.78
N LYS A 120 12.16 12.29 -38.88
CA LYS A 120 13.61 12.48 -38.89
C LYS A 120 14.03 13.92 -39.14
N ALA A 121 13.08 14.80 -39.45
CA ALA A 121 13.35 16.22 -39.66
C ALA A 121 13.79 16.92 -38.36
N ASP A 122 13.19 16.53 -37.23
CA ASP A 122 13.36 17.25 -35.96
C ASP A 122 14.16 16.48 -34.91
N ARG A 123 14.87 17.22 -34.06
CA ARG A 123 15.59 16.66 -32.88
C ARG A 123 14.62 16.03 -31.87
N ILE A 124 13.40 16.53 -31.81
CA ILE A 124 12.33 16.01 -30.95
C ILE A 124 11.29 15.37 -31.86
N GLN A 125 11.18 14.04 -31.77
CA GLN A 125 10.22 13.27 -32.55
C GLN A 125 8.87 13.23 -31.83
N VAL A 126 8.13 14.34 -31.87
CA VAL A 126 6.89 14.52 -31.10
C VAL A 126 5.88 13.40 -31.36
N LEU A 127 5.69 13.00 -32.62
CA LEU A 127 4.75 11.93 -32.99
C LEU A 127 5.13 10.60 -32.32
N THR A 128 6.40 10.23 -32.37
CA THR A 128 6.92 9.02 -31.73
C THR A 128 6.82 9.09 -30.21
N LEU A 129 7.09 10.25 -29.61
CA LEU A 129 6.93 10.45 -28.17
C LEU A 129 5.47 10.26 -27.73
N VAL A 130 4.52 10.89 -28.43
CA VAL A 130 3.09 10.79 -28.12
C VAL A 130 2.61 9.35 -28.27
N TYR A 131 2.95 8.69 -29.38
CA TYR A 131 2.60 7.29 -29.62
C TYR A 131 3.16 6.36 -28.54
N ASN A 132 4.44 6.50 -28.19
CA ASN A 132 5.06 5.69 -27.14
C ASN A 132 4.41 5.93 -25.78
N ASN A 133 4.03 7.17 -25.47
CA ASN A 133 3.28 7.45 -24.24
C ASN A 133 1.93 6.73 -24.23
N MET A 134 1.20 6.73 -25.35
CA MET A 134 -0.06 6.00 -25.48
C MET A 134 0.11 4.49 -25.28
N LEU A 135 1.12 3.89 -25.93
CA LEU A 135 1.47 2.49 -25.76
C LEU A 135 1.81 2.17 -24.30
N ASN A 136 2.61 3.03 -23.65
CA ASN A 136 3.01 2.84 -22.26
C ASN A 136 1.81 2.93 -21.32
N VAL A 137 0.91 3.88 -21.49
CA VAL A 137 -0.30 3.98 -20.68
C VAL A 137 -1.16 2.73 -20.83
N TRP A 138 -1.38 2.27 -22.06
CA TRP A 138 -2.17 1.07 -22.36
C TRP A 138 -1.53 -0.21 -21.78
N SER A 139 -0.22 -0.38 -21.99
CA SER A 139 0.52 -1.57 -21.53
C SER A 139 0.71 -1.60 -20.02
N ASN A 140 0.99 -0.46 -19.38
CA ASN A 140 1.16 -0.39 -17.92
C ASN A 140 -0.15 -0.66 -17.17
N ALA A 141 -1.28 -0.44 -17.82
CA ALA A 141 -2.61 -0.78 -17.30
C ALA A 141 -3.04 -2.21 -17.63
N ASP A 142 -2.18 -3.01 -18.29
CA ASP A 142 -2.48 -4.38 -18.72
C ASP A 142 -3.81 -4.46 -19.50
N CYS A 143 -4.14 -3.40 -20.27
CA CYS A 143 -5.46 -3.27 -20.91
C CYS A 143 -5.77 -4.39 -21.90
N GLU A 144 -4.76 -4.99 -22.53
CA GLU A 144 -4.93 -6.16 -23.41
C GLU A 144 -5.65 -7.32 -22.70
N ASN A 145 -5.44 -7.50 -21.39
CA ASN A 145 -6.06 -8.59 -20.63
C ASN A 145 -7.57 -8.39 -20.37
N CYS A 146 -8.12 -7.21 -20.67
CA CYS A 146 -9.57 -6.99 -20.63
C CYS A 146 -10.27 -7.58 -21.88
N PHE A 147 -9.54 -7.80 -22.98
CA PHE A 147 -10.11 -8.13 -24.29
C PHE A 147 -9.68 -9.52 -24.79
N GLU A 148 -10.62 -10.23 -25.41
CA GLU A 148 -10.34 -11.46 -26.16
C GLU A 148 -9.85 -11.10 -27.57
N THR A 149 -10.54 -10.15 -28.22
CA THR A 149 -10.20 -9.66 -29.55
C THR A 149 -10.45 -8.17 -29.67
N ILE A 150 -9.57 -7.50 -30.43
CA ILE A 150 -9.74 -6.12 -30.88
C ILE A 150 -9.53 -6.15 -32.40
N VAL A 151 -10.57 -5.81 -33.15
CA VAL A 151 -10.59 -5.88 -34.61
C VAL A 151 -10.86 -4.49 -35.16
N GLU A 152 -9.95 -4.04 -36.02
CA GLU A 152 -10.07 -2.83 -36.82
C GLU A 152 -10.68 -3.22 -38.17
N GLY A 153 -11.89 -2.73 -38.46
CA GLY A 153 -12.60 -2.95 -39.71
C GLY A 153 -12.06 -2.09 -40.85
N GLU A 154 -12.37 -2.47 -42.10
CA GLU A 154 -11.91 -1.77 -43.30
C GLU A 154 -12.41 -0.32 -43.39
N ASP A 155 -13.57 -0.03 -42.80
CA ASP A 155 -14.17 1.31 -42.75
C ASP A 155 -13.62 2.19 -41.60
N GLY A 156 -12.64 1.70 -40.82
CA GLY A 156 -12.10 2.39 -39.65
C GLY A 156 -12.93 2.21 -38.37
N ASP A 157 -13.93 1.33 -38.38
CA ASP A 157 -14.68 0.95 -37.20
C ASP A 157 -13.88 -0.04 -36.33
N VAL A 158 -13.91 0.16 -35.01
CA VAL A 158 -13.20 -0.70 -34.06
C VAL A 158 -14.23 -1.50 -33.27
N ASN A 159 -14.21 -2.82 -33.46
CA ASN A 159 -15.01 -3.77 -32.71
C ASN A 159 -14.12 -4.56 -31.75
N PHE A 160 -14.59 -4.78 -30.54
CA PHE A 160 -13.85 -5.53 -29.53
C PHE A 160 -14.78 -6.46 -28.77
N THR A 161 -14.20 -7.54 -28.24
CA THR A 161 -14.89 -8.50 -27.39
C THR A 161 -14.15 -8.61 -26.06
N LEU A 162 -14.87 -8.47 -24.95
CA LEU A 162 -14.29 -8.62 -23.61
C LEU A 162 -14.00 -10.10 -23.30
N THR A 163 -12.98 -10.36 -22.49
CA THR A 163 -12.73 -11.71 -21.99
C THR A 163 -13.89 -12.19 -21.13
N ASN A 164 -14.12 -13.51 -21.10
CA ASN A 164 -15.18 -14.09 -20.29
C ASN A 164 -15.02 -13.75 -18.80
N ASP A 165 -13.78 -13.66 -18.30
CA ASP A 165 -13.49 -13.28 -16.91
C ASP A 165 -13.88 -11.84 -16.60
N THR A 166 -13.66 -10.91 -17.53
CA THR A 166 -14.09 -9.49 -17.42
C THR A 166 -15.61 -9.40 -17.37
N ILE A 167 -16.31 -10.10 -18.27
CA ILE A 167 -17.78 -10.14 -18.30
C ILE A 167 -18.34 -10.72 -16.99
N LEU A 168 -17.78 -11.83 -16.52
CA LEU A 168 -18.17 -12.45 -15.25
C LEU A 168 -17.91 -11.52 -14.07
N PHE A 169 -16.76 -10.85 -14.04
CA PHE A 169 -16.42 -9.87 -13.00
C PHE A 169 -17.45 -8.73 -12.95
N HIS A 170 -17.86 -8.18 -14.11
CA HIS A 170 -18.90 -7.16 -14.19
C HIS A 170 -20.25 -7.63 -13.66
N ASN A 171 -20.64 -8.87 -13.95
CA ASN A 171 -21.86 -9.44 -13.42
C ASN A 171 -21.83 -9.57 -11.90
N TYR A 172 -20.72 -10.05 -11.33
CA TYR A 172 -20.56 -10.10 -9.87
C TYR A 172 -20.54 -8.71 -9.24
N PHE A 173 -19.84 -7.75 -9.85
CA PHE A 173 -19.80 -6.37 -9.39
C PHE A 173 -21.18 -5.71 -9.42
N LYS A 174 -21.95 -5.92 -10.50
CA LYS A 174 -23.33 -5.46 -10.62
C LYS A 174 -24.19 -6.03 -9.50
N ASN A 175 -24.06 -7.33 -9.20
CA ASN A 175 -24.81 -7.96 -8.11
C ASN A 175 -24.49 -7.35 -6.74
N VAL A 176 -23.22 -7.01 -6.49
CA VAL A 176 -22.80 -6.31 -5.26
C VAL A 176 -23.39 -4.89 -5.23
N SER A 177 -23.28 -4.14 -6.32
CA SER A 177 -23.76 -2.76 -6.43
C SER A 177 -25.28 -2.67 -6.23
N VAL A 178 -26.03 -3.59 -6.85
CA VAL A 178 -27.48 -3.72 -6.69
C VAL A 178 -27.84 -4.09 -5.25
N CYS A 179 -27.13 -5.05 -4.64
CA CYS A 179 -27.40 -5.44 -3.26
C CYS A 179 -27.16 -4.29 -2.28
N LEU A 180 -26.11 -3.51 -2.51
CA LEU A 180 -25.75 -2.37 -1.69
C LEU A 180 -26.58 -1.12 -2.03
N ASN A 181 -27.45 -1.12 -3.04
CA ASN A 181 -28.11 0.10 -3.55
C ASN A 181 -27.13 1.25 -3.86
N VAL A 182 -25.87 0.94 -4.18
CA VAL A 182 -24.87 1.96 -4.54
C VAL A 182 -24.96 2.19 -6.04
N THR A 183 -25.44 3.38 -6.43
CA THR A 183 -25.40 3.83 -7.81
C THR A 183 -24.01 4.35 -8.17
N PRO A 184 -23.45 3.98 -9.33
CA PRO A 184 -22.23 4.61 -9.84
C PRO A 184 -22.47 6.12 -10.02
N GLY A 185 -21.64 6.96 -9.38
CA GLY A 185 -21.72 8.42 -9.52
C GLY A 185 -22.56 9.15 -8.47
N SER A 186 -23.25 8.45 -7.56
CA SER A 186 -23.73 9.12 -6.35
C SER A 186 -22.54 9.37 -5.44
N ILE A 187 -22.11 10.64 -5.34
CA ILE A 187 -21.39 11.11 -4.16
C ILE A 187 -22.18 10.58 -2.97
N ILE A 188 -21.48 9.90 -2.07
CA ILE A 188 -22.05 9.48 -0.79
C ILE A 188 -22.35 10.80 -0.07
N ASP A 189 -23.50 11.39 -0.37
CA ASP A 189 -24.04 12.46 0.43
C ASP A 189 -24.21 11.86 1.81
N THR A 190 -23.45 12.50 2.69
CA THR A 190 -23.37 12.34 4.12
C THR A 190 -24.71 11.90 4.72
N GLU A 191 -24.65 10.93 5.65
CA GLU A 191 -25.74 10.45 6.51
C GLU A 191 -26.42 9.12 6.11
N HIS A 192 -25.89 8.33 5.16
CA HIS A 192 -26.21 6.90 5.14
C HIS A 192 -25.42 6.18 6.25
N GLN A 193 -26.04 6.04 7.41
CA GLN A 193 -25.55 5.17 8.49
C GLN A 193 -25.81 3.72 8.08
N TRP A 194 -24.84 3.11 7.40
CA TRP A 194 -24.93 1.74 6.93
C TRP A 194 -25.04 0.78 8.12
N ASN A 195 -26.14 0.02 8.13
CA ASN A 195 -26.41 -0.91 9.21
C ASN A 195 -25.65 -2.22 9.00
N SER A 196 -25.17 -2.83 10.09
CA SER A 196 -24.51 -4.15 10.08
C SER A 196 -25.36 -5.24 9.37
N SER A 197 -26.68 -5.04 9.25
CA SER A 197 -27.59 -5.92 8.52
C SER A 197 -27.32 -6.00 7.03
N ASP A 198 -26.87 -4.92 6.39
CA ASP A 198 -26.70 -4.88 4.93
C ASP A 198 -25.40 -5.57 4.51
N CYS A 199 -24.37 -5.47 5.34
CA CYS A 199 -23.18 -6.31 5.25
C CYS A 199 -23.55 -7.80 5.26
N ILE A 200 -24.45 -8.23 6.16
CA ILE A 200 -24.85 -9.64 6.27
C ILE A 200 -25.61 -10.08 5.00
N LYS A 201 -26.54 -9.27 4.51
CA LYS A 201 -27.31 -9.55 3.28
C LYS A 201 -26.40 -9.66 2.05
N CYS A 202 -25.46 -8.73 1.89
CA CYS A 202 -24.63 -8.65 0.69
C CYS A 202 -23.32 -9.44 0.78
N LYS A 203 -23.01 -10.04 1.94
CA LYS A 203 -21.78 -10.82 2.18
C LYS A 203 -21.59 -11.92 1.13
N LYS A 204 -22.67 -12.61 0.74
CA LYS A 204 -22.61 -13.67 -0.27
C LYS A 204 -22.17 -13.13 -1.64
N SER A 205 -22.79 -12.05 -2.10
CA SER A 205 -22.46 -11.41 -3.38
C SER A 205 -21.02 -10.86 -3.38
N TYR A 206 -20.63 -10.19 -2.29
CA TYR A 206 -19.27 -9.68 -2.13
C TYR A 206 -18.23 -10.81 -2.11
N SER A 207 -18.52 -11.90 -1.38
CA SER A 207 -17.62 -13.06 -1.32
C SER A 207 -17.47 -13.75 -2.69
N ALA A 208 -18.54 -13.81 -3.49
CA ALA A 208 -18.48 -14.36 -4.84
C ALA A 208 -17.60 -13.48 -5.76
N LEU A 209 -17.77 -12.16 -5.71
CA LEU A 209 -16.93 -11.20 -6.42
C LEU A 209 -15.45 -11.34 -6.01
N ASN A 210 -15.16 -11.34 -4.70
CA ASN A 210 -13.79 -11.44 -4.21
C ASN A 210 -13.13 -12.78 -4.57
N SER A 211 -13.89 -13.88 -4.52
CA SER A 211 -13.41 -15.21 -4.92
C SER A 211 -13.07 -15.25 -6.42
N HIS A 212 -13.95 -14.70 -7.27
CA HIS A 212 -13.69 -14.61 -8.71
C HIS A 212 -12.47 -13.74 -9.01
N TYR A 213 -12.33 -12.58 -8.36
CA TYR A 213 -11.14 -11.74 -8.48
C TYR A 213 -9.86 -12.48 -8.08
N GLU A 214 -9.85 -13.19 -6.94
CA GLU A 214 -8.69 -13.98 -6.50
C GLU A 214 -8.35 -15.11 -7.46
N LYS A 215 -9.35 -15.69 -8.14
CA LYS A 215 -9.15 -16.69 -9.19
C LYS A 215 -8.44 -16.06 -10.39
N ILE A 216 -8.97 -14.95 -10.92
CA ILE A 216 -8.38 -14.24 -12.07
C ILE A 216 -6.93 -13.86 -11.76
N VAL A 217 -6.66 -13.25 -10.60
CA VAL A 217 -5.29 -12.85 -10.20
C VAL A 217 -4.31 -14.03 -10.20
N LYS A 218 -4.75 -15.22 -9.78
CA LYS A 218 -3.92 -16.42 -9.77
C LYS A 218 -3.69 -16.96 -11.18
N GLU A 219 -4.74 -17.00 -12.00
CA GLU A 219 -4.68 -17.54 -13.36
C GLU A 219 -3.86 -16.65 -14.30
N THR A 220 -3.91 -15.33 -14.13
CA THR A 220 -3.15 -14.38 -14.95
C THR A 220 -1.77 -14.03 -14.39
N SER A 221 -1.32 -14.72 -13.33
CA SER A 221 -0.04 -14.41 -12.68
C SER A 221 0.10 -12.93 -12.30
N TYR A 222 -0.97 -12.33 -11.76
CA TYR A 222 -1.08 -10.92 -11.37
C TYR A 222 -1.15 -9.90 -12.52
N HIS A 223 -1.17 -10.31 -13.78
CA HIS A 223 -1.45 -9.45 -14.93
C HIS A 223 -2.96 -9.34 -15.16
N VAL A 224 -3.65 -8.61 -14.28
CA VAL A 224 -5.09 -8.33 -14.41
C VAL A 224 -5.26 -6.94 -14.97
N CYS A 225 -6.20 -6.75 -15.90
CA CYS A 225 -6.40 -5.42 -16.45
C CYS A 225 -6.85 -4.41 -15.38
N MET A 226 -6.35 -3.18 -15.51
CA MET A 226 -6.41 -2.20 -14.43
C MET A 226 -7.84 -1.74 -14.11
N ASP A 227 -8.77 -1.78 -15.08
CA ASP A 227 -10.20 -1.51 -14.87
C ASP A 227 -10.81 -2.47 -13.81
N ILE A 228 -10.45 -3.76 -13.85
CA ILE A 228 -10.87 -4.76 -12.86
C ILE A 228 -10.22 -4.49 -11.50
N ILE A 229 -8.91 -4.19 -11.49
CA ILE A 229 -8.15 -3.92 -10.25
C ILE A 229 -8.73 -2.71 -9.52
N ASP A 230 -8.96 -1.59 -10.21
CA ASP A 230 -9.49 -0.38 -9.58
C ASP A 230 -10.91 -0.60 -9.07
N MET A 231 -11.77 -1.26 -9.87
CA MET A 231 -13.13 -1.58 -9.44
C MET A 231 -13.15 -2.49 -8.20
N MET A 232 -12.24 -3.47 -8.12
CA MET A 232 -12.12 -4.31 -6.92
C MET A 232 -11.57 -3.51 -5.73
N ASN A 233 -10.57 -2.65 -5.94
CA ASN A 233 -10.00 -1.81 -4.89
C ASN A 233 -11.03 -0.84 -4.31
N TYR A 234 -11.81 -0.19 -5.18
CA TYR A 234 -12.92 0.65 -4.78
C TYR A 234 -13.97 -0.15 -3.99
N THR A 235 -14.35 -1.34 -4.48
CA THR A 235 -15.30 -2.20 -3.77
C THR A 235 -14.80 -2.62 -2.39
N ARG A 236 -13.51 -2.95 -2.25
CA ARG A 236 -12.89 -3.29 -0.95
C ARG A 236 -12.83 -2.08 -0.02
N LEU A 237 -12.51 -0.90 -0.55
CA LEU A 237 -12.49 0.35 0.22
C LEU A 237 -13.88 0.67 0.76
N MET A 238 -14.90 0.56 -0.11
CA MET A 238 -16.30 0.73 0.26
C MET A 238 -16.69 -0.28 1.33
N TRP A 239 -16.48 -1.58 1.08
CA TRP A 239 -16.83 -2.66 1.99
C TRP A 239 -16.16 -2.53 3.36
N GLY A 240 -14.86 -2.23 3.39
CA GLY A 240 -14.06 -2.21 4.61
C GLY A 240 -14.12 -0.90 5.38
N LYS A 241 -13.97 0.24 4.71
CA LYS A 241 -13.86 1.55 5.39
C LYS A 241 -15.19 2.32 5.42
N MET A 242 -15.92 2.36 4.31
CA MET A 242 -17.15 3.15 4.24
C MET A 242 -18.31 2.44 4.96
N LEU A 243 -18.45 1.14 4.74
CA LEU A 243 -19.51 0.32 5.32
C LEU A 243 -19.11 -0.36 6.64
N ASN A 244 -17.81 -0.38 6.97
CA ASN A 244 -17.26 -1.10 8.12
C ASN A 244 -17.66 -2.60 8.18
N CYS A 245 -17.88 -3.24 7.02
CA CYS A 245 -18.27 -4.64 6.92
C CYS A 245 -17.10 -5.62 7.12
N SER A 246 -15.87 -5.11 7.23
CA SER A 246 -14.66 -5.93 7.44
C SER A 246 -14.49 -6.26 8.92
N HIS A 247 -15.37 -7.11 9.45
CA HIS A 247 -15.21 -7.66 10.79
C HIS A 247 -14.53 -9.03 10.70
N ARG A 248 -13.29 -9.13 11.21
CA ARG A 248 -12.63 -10.42 11.42
C ARG A 248 -13.30 -11.13 12.58
N GLN A 249 -14.30 -11.95 12.30
CA GLN A 249 -14.90 -12.84 13.29
C GLN A 249 -13.86 -13.90 13.69
N GLY A 250 -13.36 -13.86 14.93
CA GLY A 250 -12.99 -15.10 15.65
C GLY A 250 -11.55 -15.33 16.12
N ASP A 251 -10.55 -14.54 15.71
CA ASP A 251 -9.15 -14.94 15.93
C ASP A 251 -8.42 -14.20 17.07
N GLU A 252 -9.09 -13.32 17.81
CA GLU A 252 -8.42 -12.55 18.87
C GLU A 252 -8.06 -13.41 20.09
N ALA A 253 -8.96 -14.31 20.49
CA ALA A 253 -8.78 -15.19 21.65
C ALA A 253 -7.58 -16.16 21.52
N PRO A 254 -7.41 -16.93 20.43
CA PRO A 254 -6.27 -17.83 20.30
C PRO A 254 -4.94 -17.06 20.18
N VAL A 255 -4.93 -15.92 19.49
CA VAL A 255 -3.72 -15.08 19.36
C VAL A 255 -3.29 -14.54 20.72
N LEU A 256 -4.23 -14.04 21.52
CA LEU A 256 -3.96 -13.57 22.88
C LEU A 256 -3.46 -14.69 23.80
N GLY A 257 -4.04 -15.89 23.69
CA GLY A 257 -3.61 -17.07 24.44
C GLY A 257 -2.16 -17.46 24.14
N ILE A 258 -1.78 -17.53 22.86
CA ILE A 258 -0.41 -17.87 22.44
C ILE A 258 0.58 -16.79 22.93
N ALA A 259 0.23 -15.52 22.80
CA ALA A 259 1.07 -14.41 23.26
C ALA A 259 1.32 -14.48 24.77
N PHE A 260 0.29 -14.78 25.57
CA PHE A 260 0.40 -14.94 27.02
C PHE A 260 1.33 -16.10 27.40
N VAL A 261 1.17 -17.27 26.78
CA VAL A 261 2.03 -18.43 27.05
C VAL A 261 3.48 -18.12 26.71
N MET A 262 3.76 -17.53 25.54
CA MET A 262 5.12 -17.14 25.17
C MET A 262 5.72 -16.10 26.13
N GLY A 263 4.92 -15.16 26.65
CA GLY A 263 5.36 -14.18 27.64
C GLY A 263 5.66 -14.78 29.02
N MET A 264 4.96 -15.83 29.42
CA MET A 264 5.16 -16.50 30.71
C MET A 264 6.37 -17.45 30.72
N VAL A 265 6.78 -17.98 29.57
CA VAL A 265 7.92 -18.90 29.45
C VAL A 265 9.22 -18.33 30.06
N PRO A 266 9.66 -17.08 29.74
CA PRO A 266 10.83 -16.48 30.38
C PRO A 266 10.66 -16.30 31.89
N VAL A 267 9.49 -15.87 32.35
CA VAL A 267 9.21 -15.66 33.78
C VAL A 267 9.35 -16.96 34.56
N ILE A 268 8.75 -18.03 34.05
CA ILE A 268 8.83 -19.36 34.63
C ILE A 268 10.28 -19.86 34.60
N PHE A 269 10.98 -19.69 33.48
CA PHE A 269 12.38 -20.09 33.35
C PHE A 269 13.27 -19.40 34.38
N TYR A 270 13.22 -18.08 34.50
CA TYR A 270 14.07 -17.34 35.46
C TYR A 270 13.67 -17.61 36.91
N THR A 271 12.38 -17.78 37.20
CA THR A 271 11.90 -18.13 38.54
C THR A 271 12.34 -19.54 38.94
N ALA A 272 12.24 -20.51 38.02
CA ALA A 272 12.71 -21.87 38.22
C ALA A 272 14.24 -21.90 38.44
N ASN A 273 15.02 -21.17 37.64
CA ASN A 273 16.45 -21.05 37.84
C ASN A 273 16.80 -20.42 39.20
N ARG A 274 16.00 -19.47 39.71
CA ARG A 274 16.23 -18.87 41.03
C ARG A 274 15.92 -19.82 42.19
N ILE A 275 14.88 -20.63 42.08
CA ILE A 275 14.47 -21.58 43.12
C ILE A 275 15.34 -22.83 43.12
N PHE A 276 15.58 -23.42 41.94
CA PHE A 276 16.33 -24.66 41.78
C PHE A 276 17.84 -24.44 41.59
N GLY A 277 18.29 -23.21 41.31
CA GLY A 277 19.70 -22.83 41.26
C GLY A 277 20.34 -22.72 42.64
N ALA A 278 20.08 -23.68 43.52
CA ALA A 278 20.79 -23.82 44.78
C ALA A 278 22.29 -23.89 44.49
N LYS A 279 23.01 -22.90 45.01
CA LYS A 279 24.47 -22.77 44.97
C LYS A 279 25.06 -24.11 45.37
N HIS A 280 25.67 -24.83 44.43
CA HIS A 280 26.48 -25.98 44.79
C HIS A 280 27.71 -25.42 45.51
N GLU A 281 27.62 -25.25 46.84
CA GLU A 281 28.79 -25.01 47.67
C GLU A 281 29.67 -26.24 47.47
N LYS A 282 30.65 -26.13 46.57
CA LYS A 282 31.73 -27.10 46.48
C LYS A 282 32.37 -27.10 47.86
N SER A 283 32.17 -28.18 48.62
CA SER A 283 32.82 -28.34 49.91
C SER A 283 34.33 -28.26 49.65
N ILE A 284 34.96 -27.22 50.19
CA ILE A 284 36.41 -27.14 50.18
C ILE A 284 36.85 -28.29 51.08
N VAL A 285 37.42 -29.35 50.50
CA VAL A 285 37.91 -30.51 51.25
C VAL A 285 38.95 -30.03 52.24
N VAL A 286 38.56 -29.96 53.52
CA VAL A 286 39.49 -29.60 54.61
C VAL A 286 40.54 -30.70 54.69
N GLN A 287 41.80 -30.35 54.40
CA GLN A 287 42.90 -31.29 54.51
C GLN A 287 43.02 -31.79 55.96
N LYS A 288 43.21 -33.11 56.14
CA LYS A 288 43.29 -33.85 57.42
C LYS A 288 44.29 -33.31 58.46
N ARG A 289 45.08 -32.28 58.17
CA ARG A 289 46.13 -31.75 59.04
C ARG A 289 45.66 -30.75 60.10
N LEU A 290 44.39 -30.34 60.10
CA LEU A 290 43.84 -29.35 61.05
C LEU A 290 43.00 -29.95 62.21
N LYS A 291 43.26 -31.20 62.62
CA LYS A 291 42.62 -31.78 63.81
C LYS A 291 43.53 -31.56 65.04
N LYS A 292 43.20 -30.56 65.87
CA LYS A 292 43.82 -30.43 67.22
C LYS A 292 43.22 -31.49 68.18
N PRO A 293 44.03 -32.12 69.05
CA PRO A 293 43.55 -33.11 70.01
C PRO A 293 42.82 -32.43 71.19
N SER A 294 41.77 -33.10 71.70
CA SER A 294 40.97 -32.68 72.86
C SER A 294 41.37 -33.40 74.14
N SER A 295 41.44 -32.65 75.26
CA SER A 295 41.20 -33.00 76.70
C SER A 295 42.08 -32.06 77.58
N VAL A 296 41.58 -31.05 78.32
CA VAL A 296 40.87 -31.04 79.63
C VAL A 296 41.79 -31.57 80.76
N PRO A 297 42.00 -30.91 81.94
CA PRO A 297 40.96 -30.29 82.79
C PRO A 297 41.24 -28.92 83.46
N ASP A 298 40.11 -28.42 83.95
CA ASP A 298 39.76 -27.29 84.80
C ASP A 298 40.50 -27.23 86.16
N TYR A 299 40.95 -26.02 86.56
CA TYR A 299 41.18 -25.66 87.96
C TYR A 299 40.81 -24.19 88.16
N GLY A 300 39.78 -23.97 88.98
CA GLY A 300 39.22 -22.66 89.26
C GLY A 300 40.17 -21.72 90.01
N SER A 301 39.96 -20.42 89.81
CA SER A 301 40.25 -19.39 90.80
C SER A 301 39.39 -18.15 90.54
N ASN A 302 38.54 -17.84 91.53
CA ASN A 302 37.90 -16.54 91.65
C ASN A 302 38.96 -15.53 92.13
N TYR A 303 39.20 -14.45 91.39
CA TYR A 303 39.49 -13.15 92.01
C TYR A 303 39.32 -11.97 91.04
N SER A 304 38.77 -10.90 91.61
CA SER A 304 38.36 -9.65 90.99
C SER A 304 39.48 -8.84 90.33
N ARG A 305 39.01 -7.91 89.48
CA ARG A 305 39.37 -6.46 89.45
C ARG A 305 40.02 -6.01 88.14
N ASN A 306 39.28 -5.11 87.48
CA ASN A 306 39.65 -3.98 86.63
C ASN A 306 40.89 -4.13 85.72
N SER A 307 40.72 -3.82 84.43
CA SER A 307 40.87 -2.45 83.94
C SER A 307 40.74 -2.42 82.41
N THR A 308 40.13 -1.34 81.89
CA THR A 308 40.47 -0.59 80.65
C THR A 308 40.94 -1.39 79.41
N GLN A 309 40.32 -1.32 78.24
CA GLN A 309 40.06 -0.15 77.38
C GLN A 309 39.14 -0.62 76.23
N HIS A 310 38.08 0.11 75.84
CA HIS A 310 38.07 1.03 74.68
C HIS A 310 38.63 0.35 73.40
N VAL A 311 37.94 0.19 72.26
CA VAL A 311 36.95 1.03 71.58
C VAL A 311 36.23 0.18 70.51
N THR A 312 34.89 0.18 70.45
CA THR A 312 34.19 0.22 69.15
C THR A 312 32.74 0.69 69.33
N PHE A 313 32.47 1.89 68.84
CA PHE A 313 31.16 2.48 68.56
C PHE A 313 31.47 3.51 67.46
N SER A 314 30.75 3.73 66.38
CA SER A 314 29.57 3.15 65.73
C SER A 314 29.43 3.93 64.41
N THR A 315 28.71 3.36 63.45
CA THR A 315 27.78 4.03 62.51
C THR A 315 28.08 5.43 61.93
N SER A 316 27.88 5.48 60.60
CA SER A 316 27.02 6.42 59.84
C SER A 316 27.73 7.31 58.81
N THR A 317 27.20 7.20 57.57
CA THR A 317 26.92 8.27 56.58
C THR A 317 28.00 9.30 56.23
N SER A 318 28.33 9.43 54.94
CA SER A 318 27.78 10.50 54.09
C SER A 318 28.16 10.34 52.61
N SER A 319 27.30 10.89 51.77
CA SER A 319 27.47 11.37 50.40
C SER A 319 28.82 12.01 50.07
N ASN A 320 29.28 11.79 48.84
CA ASN A 320 29.31 12.77 47.75
C ASN A 320 29.42 12.04 46.40
#